data_AF-A0A535DS72-F1
#
_entry.id   AF-A0A535DS72-F1
#
_cell.length_a   1.000
_cell.length_b   1.000
_cell.length_c   1.000
_cell.angle_alpha   90.00
_cell.angle_beta   90.00
_cell.angle_gamma   90.00
#
_symmetry.space_group_name_H-M   'P 1'
#
loop_
_entity.id
_entity.type
_entity.pdbx_description
1 polymer ?
#
loop_
_entity_poly.entity_id
_entity_poly.type
_entity_poly.pdbx_seq_one_letter_code
_entity_poly.pdbx_strand_id
1 'polypeptide(L)'
;MRGLLAALVAASVLILMGGAAAAHANYVKSNPASDARLTKPPAEVRVTFSETPAARGSDVAVLDVHGNRFDNHDVTLVSDEPNTLRVSLGVMGDGGYIVSWTTVSAVDGHETNGAFAFAINAPLPAIKDIGPSAPSPTALEIAGRALSYAGMALLTGLAFFTMFIRVPATDGEARRERRLVIIGGAGLVAGGALLILNQGADIPGRLLLLLALRVVAGVAAVAALAVPSRLLPADARREATAFFGLAAGLTATLVSHAAASGDLRYLALDYLHVIA
;
A
#
# COMPACT_ATOMS: atom_id res chain seq x y z
N MET A 1 21.49 10.17 -25.88
CA MET A 1 21.93 9.11 -24.94
C MET A 1 21.93 9.61 -23.50
N ARG A 2 22.63 10.70 -23.11
CA ARG A 2 22.56 11.22 -21.71
C ARG A 2 21.27 11.98 -21.34
N GLY A 3 20.62 12.62 -22.31
CA GLY A 3 19.44 13.47 -22.07
C GLY A 3 18.17 12.69 -21.71
N LEU A 4 17.94 11.51 -22.31
CA LEU A 4 16.77 10.69 -22.00
C LEU A 4 16.89 10.10 -20.60
N LEU A 5 18.03 9.49 -20.28
CA LEU A 5 18.32 8.94 -18.95
C LEU A 5 18.23 10.03 -17.85
N ALA A 6 18.76 11.23 -18.12
CA ALA A 6 18.63 12.37 -17.20
C ALA A 6 17.18 12.86 -17.07
N ALA A 7 16.41 12.89 -18.16
CA ALA A 7 14.99 13.26 -18.13
C ALA A 7 14.14 12.21 -17.40
N LEU A 8 14.48 10.93 -17.52
CA LEU A 8 13.82 9.83 -16.83
C LEU A 8 14.14 9.85 -15.33
N VAL A 9 15.39 10.08 -14.96
CA VAL A 9 15.79 10.29 -13.55
C VAL A 9 15.12 11.54 -12.99
N ALA A 10 15.06 12.64 -13.75
CA ALA A 10 14.36 13.85 -13.33
C ALA A 10 12.84 13.62 -13.17
N ALA A 11 12.22 12.84 -14.04
CA ALA A 11 10.82 12.45 -13.91
C ALA A 11 10.58 11.56 -12.68
N SER A 12 11.47 10.60 -12.39
CA SER A 12 11.43 9.79 -11.16
C SER A 12 11.55 10.65 -9.91
N VAL A 13 12.45 11.64 -9.91
CA VAL A 13 12.62 12.60 -8.80
C VAL A 13 11.37 13.47 -8.61
N LEU A 14 10.73 13.91 -9.69
CA LEU A 14 9.47 14.67 -9.62
C LEU A 14 8.30 13.84 -9.08
N ILE A 15 8.23 12.55 -9.42
CA ILE A 15 7.21 11.63 -8.90
C ILE A 15 7.44 11.33 -7.41
N LEU A 16 8.70 11.25 -6.96
CA LEU A 16 9.06 11.09 -5.54
C LEU A 16 8.65 12.29 -4.67
N MET A 17 8.34 13.45 -5.26
CA MET A 17 7.80 14.62 -4.54
C MET A 17 6.29 14.52 -4.27
N GLY A 18 5.63 13.43 -4.68
CA GLY A 18 4.29 13.07 -4.21
C GLY A 18 4.33 12.73 -2.73
N GLY A 19 3.68 13.55 -1.90
CA GLY A 19 3.86 13.61 -0.46
C GLY A 19 3.62 12.32 0.34
N ALA A 20 3.87 12.45 1.65
CA ALA A 20 3.58 11.49 2.70
C ALA A 20 2.28 10.71 2.46
N ALA A 21 2.37 9.41 2.22
CA ALA A 21 1.38 8.51 2.79
C ALA A 21 1.69 8.38 4.30
N ALA A 22 0.82 7.85 5.13
CA ALA A 22 1.28 7.01 6.24
C ALA A 22 1.24 5.55 5.71
N ALA A 23 1.52 4.53 6.50
CA ALA A 23 1.31 3.16 6.07
C ALA A 23 0.59 2.54 7.24
N HIS A 24 -0.58 1.99 6.92
CA HIS A 24 -1.58 1.55 7.87
C HIS A 24 -2.25 2.70 8.62
N ALA A 25 -3.56 2.60 8.74
CA ALA A 25 -4.36 3.42 9.65
C ALA A 25 -4.24 2.86 11.07
N ASN A 26 -3.05 3.01 11.67
CA ASN A 26 -2.77 2.56 13.04
C ASN A 26 -3.38 3.50 14.06
N TYR A 27 -3.78 2.97 15.22
CA TYR A 27 -4.27 3.76 16.35
C TYR A 27 -3.25 4.82 16.79
N VAL A 28 -3.70 6.08 16.88
CA VAL A 28 -2.91 7.21 17.40
C VAL A 28 -3.44 7.66 18.75
N LYS A 29 -4.75 7.87 18.85
CA LYS A 29 -5.42 8.33 20.08
C LYS A 29 -6.92 8.05 20.01
N SER A 30 -7.60 8.17 21.15
CA SER A 30 -9.06 8.11 21.23
C SER A 30 -9.65 9.10 22.23
N ASN A 31 -10.95 9.34 22.09
CA ASN A 31 -11.78 9.96 23.11
C ASN A 31 -13.05 9.12 23.30
N PRO A 32 -13.28 8.50 24.47
CA PRO A 32 -12.42 8.50 25.67
C PRO A 32 -11.01 7.98 25.39
N ALA A 33 -10.02 8.49 26.13
CA ALA A 33 -8.65 8.02 26.03
C ALA A 33 -8.56 6.54 26.46
N SER A 34 -7.56 5.81 25.94
CA SER A 34 -7.24 4.48 26.47
C SER A 34 -7.05 4.55 27.98
N ASP A 35 -7.62 3.58 28.68
CA ASP A 35 -7.59 3.45 30.14
C ASP A 35 -8.27 4.60 30.90
N ALA A 36 -9.12 5.39 30.21
CA ALA A 36 -9.86 6.47 30.84
C ALA A 36 -10.84 5.95 31.91
N ARG A 37 -10.92 6.69 33.01
CA ARG A 37 -11.89 6.49 34.09
C ARG A 37 -12.81 7.69 34.13
N LEU A 38 -14.06 7.48 33.75
CA LEU A 38 -15.08 8.49 33.62
C LEU A 38 -16.04 8.44 34.81
N THR A 39 -16.60 9.60 35.15
CA THR A 39 -17.67 9.70 36.14
C THR A 39 -19.06 9.80 35.50
N LYS A 40 -19.11 9.97 34.17
CA LYS A 40 -20.34 10.07 33.38
C LYS A 40 -20.15 9.36 32.03
N PRO A 41 -21.20 8.77 31.45
CA PRO A 41 -21.14 8.22 30.10
C PRO A 41 -20.77 9.27 29.05
N PRO A 42 -19.86 8.96 28.10
CA PRO A 42 -19.63 9.78 26.93
C PRO A 42 -20.79 9.62 25.93
N ALA A 43 -20.98 10.61 25.05
CA ALA A 43 -22.01 10.54 24.01
C ALA A 43 -21.58 9.71 22.78
N GLU A 44 -20.26 9.61 22.55
CA GLU A 44 -19.66 8.95 21.41
C GLU A 44 -18.25 8.45 21.78
N VAL A 45 -17.73 7.52 20.98
CA VAL A 45 -16.31 7.20 20.95
C VAL A 45 -15.72 7.71 19.65
N ARG A 46 -14.56 8.35 19.74
CA ARG A 46 -13.72 8.77 18.61
C ARG A 46 -12.39 8.05 18.64
N VAL A 47 -11.95 7.54 17.50
CA VAL A 47 -10.66 6.86 17.33
C VAL A 47 -9.92 7.52 16.16
N THR A 48 -8.75 8.10 16.44
CA THR A 48 -7.90 8.75 15.45
C THR A 48 -6.78 7.82 15.03
N PHE A 49 -6.53 7.77 13.73
CA PHE A 49 -5.53 6.91 13.11
C PHE A 49 -4.40 7.72 12.45
N SER A 50 -3.30 7.05 12.09
CA SER A 50 -2.18 7.65 11.35
C SER A 50 -2.55 7.98 9.90
N GLU A 51 -3.56 7.32 9.34
CA GLU A 51 -4.09 7.56 7.99
C GLU A 51 -5.59 7.76 7.99
N THR A 52 -6.09 8.35 6.90
CA THR A 52 -7.51 8.43 6.62
C THR A 52 -8.05 7.01 6.42
N PRO A 53 -8.99 6.56 7.26
CA PRO A 53 -9.60 5.26 7.10
C PRO A 53 -10.68 5.30 6.01
N ALA A 54 -10.80 4.21 5.25
CA ALA A 54 -11.95 3.96 4.41
C ALA A 54 -13.14 3.62 5.33
N ALA A 55 -14.15 4.49 5.39
CA ALA A 55 -15.33 4.25 6.24
C ALA A 55 -16.00 2.90 5.93
N ARG A 56 -16.00 2.51 4.64
CA ARG A 56 -16.42 1.18 4.21
C ARG A 56 -15.29 0.18 4.47
N GLY A 57 -15.58 -0.87 5.23
CA GLY A 57 -14.61 -1.89 5.65
C GLY A 57 -13.97 -1.62 7.03
N SER A 58 -14.22 -0.45 7.63
CA SER A 58 -13.82 -0.14 9.01
C SER A 58 -15.01 -0.26 9.97
N ASP A 59 -14.76 -0.63 11.23
CA ASP A 59 -15.77 -0.70 12.30
C ASP A 59 -15.16 -0.24 13.64
N VAL A 60 -16.01 0.29 14.52
CA VAL A 60 -15.71 0.61 15.91
C VAL A 60 -16.88 0.09 16.74
N ALA A 61 -16.63 -0.94 17.53
CA ALA A 61 -17.60 -1.58 18.40
C ALA A 61 -17.28 -1.28 19.87
N VAL A 62 -18.28 -0.88 20.63
CA VAL A 62 -18.16 -0.62 22.08
C VAL A 62 -18.90 -1.71 22.84
N LEU A 63 -18.15 -2.52 23.56
CA LEU A 63 -18.62 -3.74 24.21
C LEU A 63 -18.50 -3.62 25.73
N ASP A 64 -19.41 -4.21 26.49
CA ASP A 64 -19.18 -4.45 27.91
C ASP A 64 -18.31 -5.70 28.15
N VAL A 65 -18.01 -6.01 29.41
CA VAL A 65 -17.23 -7.20 29.81
C VAL A 65 -17.92 -8.53 29.50
N HIS A 66 -19.21 -8.51 29.18
CA HIS A 66 -20.00 -9.68 28.80
C HIS A 66 -20.11 -9.81 27.26
N GLY A 67 -19.54 -8.87 26.49
CA GLY A 67 -19.58 -8.86 25.04
C GLY A 67 -20.84 -8.23 24.44
N ASN A 68 -21.68 -7.57 25.26
CA ASN A 68 -22.85 -6.85 24.75
C ASN A 68 -22.41 -5.53 24.12
N ARG A 69 -22.94 -5.21 22.93
CA ARG A 69 -22.63 -3.98 22.18
C ARG A 69 -23.50 -2.81 22.66
N PHE A 70 -22.87 -1.65 22.91
CA PHE A 70 -23.47 -0.43 23.46
C PHE A 70 -23.38 0.79 22.52
N ASP A 71 -22.91 0.59 21.29
CA ASP A 71 -22.92 1.61 20.25
C ASP A 71 -24.09 1.44 19.27
N ASN A 72 -24.39 2.50 18.51
CA ASN A 72 -25.52 2.57 17.60
C ASN A 72 -25.20 2.07 16.17
N HIS A 73 -24.04 1.45 15.94
CA HIS A 73 -23.63 0.89 14.64
C HIS A 73 -23.56 1.94 13.52
N ASP A 74 -23.26 3.19 13.86
CA ASP A 74 -23.27 4.36 12.96
C ASP A 74 -21.86 4.92 12.73
N VAL A 75 -20.88 4.02 12.56
CA VAL A 75 -19.48 4.38 12.34
C VAL A 75 -19.34 5.32 11.14
N THR A 76 -18.81 6.51 11.39
CA THR A 76 -18.65 7.54 10.36
C THR A 76 -17.30 8.26 10.51
N LEU A 77 -16.82 8.80 9.40
CA LEU A 77 -15.69 9.74 9.42
C LEU A 77 -16.12 11.06 10.07
N VAL A 78 -15.20 11.66 10.81
CA VAL A 78 -15.36 13.00 11.38
C VAL A 78 -14.98 14.04 10.33
N SER A 79 -15.91 14.96 10.00
CA SER A 79 -15.73 15.91 8.89
C SER A 79 -14.55 16.87 9.06
N ASP A 80 -14.22 17.27 10.29
CA ASP A 80 -13.13 18.18 10.65
C ASP A 80 -11.84 17.45 11.07
N GLU A 81 -11.88 16.12 11.18
CA GLU A 81 -10.73 15.26 11.50
C GLU A 81 -10.74 14.02 10.57
N PRO A 82 -10.20 14.12 9.34
CA PRO A 82 -10.37 13.09 8.32
C PRO A 82 -9.73 11.73 8.68
N ASN A 83 -8.84 11.68 9.68
CA ASN A 83 -8.24 10.45 10.18
C ASN A 83 -8.97 9.89 11.41
N THR A 84 -10.15 10.40 11.75
CA THR A 84 -10.90 10.00 12.94
C THR A 84 -12.21 9.32 12.53
N LEU A 85 -12.43 8.09 13.03
CA LEU A 85 -13.74 7.45 13.05
C LEU A 85 -14.46 7.80 14.34
N ARG A 86 -15.78 7.96 14.26
CA ARG A 86 -16.66 8.08 15.43
C ARG A 86 -17.79 7.07 15.38
N VAL A 87 -18.28 6.68 16.55
CA VAL A 87 -19.52 5.92 16.72
C VAL A 87 -20.30 6.48 17.90
N SER A 88 -21.62 6.65 17.75
CA SER A 88 -22.46 7.16 18.82
C SER A 88 -22.85 6.05 19.79
N LEU A 89 -23.03 6.41 21.06
CA LEU A 89 -23.31 5.47 22.13
C LEU A 89 -24.79 5.49 22.51
N GLY A 90 -25.30 4.32 22.87
CA GLY A 90 -26.62 4.17 23.47
C GLY A 90 -26.62 4.55 24.96
N VAL A 91 -27.65 4.12 25.67
CA VAL A 91 -27.71 4.30 27.13
C VAL A 91 -26.69 3.36 27.78
N MET A 92 -25.74 3.94 28.53
CA MET A 92 -24.69 3.21 29.24
C MET A 92 -24.83 3.42 30.75
N GLY A 93 -24.51 2.38 31.52
CA GLY A 93 -24.45 2.41 32.97
C GLY A 93 -23.02 2.49 33.50
N ASP A 94 -22.88 2.37 34.81
CA ASP A 94 -21.58 2.16 35.43
C ASP A 94 -21.03 0.78 35.02
N GLY A 95 -19.73 0.73 34.68
CA GLY A 95 -19.11 -0.50 34.17
C GLY A 95 -17.81 -0.26 33.42
N GLY A 96 -17.13 -1.38 33.12
CA GLY A 96 -15.98 -1.40 32.22
C GLY A 96 -16.41 -1.67 30.78
N TYR A 97 -15.85 -0.93 29.84
CA TYR A 97 -16.15 -1.00 28.42
C TYR A 97 -14.87 -1.20 27.60
N ILE A 98 -14.97 -2.03 26.58
CA ILE A 98 -13.91 -2.33 25.61
C ILE A 98 -14.32 -1.76 24.27
N VAL A 99 -13.47 -0.93 23.69
CA VAL A 99 -13.62 -0.45 22.32
C VAL A 99 -12.75 -1.34 21.44
N SER A 100 -13.39 -2.13 20.60
CA SER A 100 -12.74 -2.92 19.54
C SER A 100 -12.86 -2.15 18.23
N TRP A 101 -11.78 -2.06 17.47
CA TRP A 101 -11.79 -1.38 16.18
C TRP A 101 -11.11 -2.22 15.11
N THR A 102 -11.63 -2.10 13.89
CA THR A 102 -11.01 -2.57 12.65
C THR A 102 -10.98 -1.40 11.69
N THR A 103 -9.89 -1.22 10.96
CA THR A 103 -9.70 -0.07 10.10
C THR A 103 -8.96 -0.45 8.84
N VAL A 104 -9.55 -0.10 7.69
CA VAL A 104 -8.93 -0.22 6.37
C VAL A 104 -8.39 1.14 5.96
N SER A 105 -7.11 1.25 5.62
CA SER A 105 -6.56 2.52 5.11
C SER A 105 -7.14 2.86 3.73
N ALA A 106 -7.61 4.10 3.55
CA ALA A 106 -8.04 4.61 2.25
C ALA A 106 -6.87 4.84 1.27
N VAL A 107 -5.63 4.65 1.73
CA VAL A 107 -4.41 4.90 0.96
C VAL A 107 -3.84 3.60 0.41
N ASP A 108 -3.59 2.62 1.28
CA ASP A 108 -2.94 1.35 0.94
C ASP A 108 -3.88 0.14 0.98
N GLY A 109 -5.11 0.29 1.48
CA GLY A 109 -6.12 -0.76 1.53
C GLY A 109 -5.83 -1.89 2.51
N HIS A 110 -4.82 -1.76 3.37
CA HIS A 110 -4.55 -2.76 4.39
C HIS A 110 -5.49 -2.57 5.58
N GLU A 111 -5.98 -3.70 6.09
CA GLU A 111 -6.74 -3.77 7.33
C GLU A 111 -5.80 -3.83 8.53
N THR A 112 -6.13 -3.05 9.55
CA THR A 112 -5.56 -3.17 10.90
C THR A 112 -6.67 -3.26 11.93
N ASN A 113 -6.40 -3.87 13.08
CA ASN A 113 -7.34 -3.97 14.18
C ASN A 113 -6.65 -3.76 15.52
N GLY A 114 -7.47 -3.49 16.54
CA GLY A 114 -7.00 -3.29 17.90
C GLY A 114 -8.15 -3.12 18.88
N ALA A 115 -7.78 -2.99 20.16
CA ALA A 115 -8.74 -2.68 21.20
C ALA A 115 -8.11 -1.81 22.29
N PHE A 116 -8.95 -1.00 22.94
CA PHE A 116 -8.61 -0.29 24.17
C PHE A 116 -9.81 -0.32 25.13
N ALA A 117 -9.60 0.06 26.39
CA ALA A 117 -10.66 0.05 27.39
C ALA A 117 -10.88 1.42 28.02
N PHE A 118 -12.10 1.66 28.52
CA PHE A 118 -12.41 2.73 29.45
C PHE A 118 -13.41 2.24 30.50
N ALA A 119 -13.59 2.96 31.60
CA ALA A 119 -14.54 2.60 32.65
C ALA A 119 -15.36 3.80 33.11
N ILE A 120 -16.61 3.54 33.52
CA ILE A 120 -17.53 4.51 34.11
C ILE A 120 -17.78 4.07 35.55
N ASN A 121 -17.30 4.86 36.53
CA ASN A 121 -17.42 4.59 37.98
C ASN A 121 -17.05 3.14 38.39
N ALA A 122 -16.13 2.51 37.66
CA ALA A 122 -15.79 1.10 37.82
C ALA A 122 -14.28 0.85 37.62
N PRO A 123 -13.76 -0.34 37.98
CA PRO A 123 -12.44 -0.78 37.57
C PRO A 123 -12.32 -0.91 36.05
N LEU A 124 -11.10 -0.74 35.53
CA LEU A 124 -10.82 -1.00 34.11
C LEU A 124 -10.92 -2.51 33.83
N PRO A 125 -11.57 -2.92 32.73
CA PRO A 125 -11.60 -4.31 32.32
C PRO A 125 -10.26 -4.73 31.73
N ALA A 126 -9.91 -6.02 31.88
CA ALA A 126 -8.79 -6.59 31.17
C ALA A 126 -9.14 -6.80 29.70
N ILE A 127 -8.29 -6.31 28.80
CA ILE A 127 -8.40 -6.58 27.37
C ILE A 127 -7.85 -7.97 27.12
N LYS A 128 -8.67 -8.88 26.58
CA LYS A 128 -8.17 -10.17 26.11
C LYS A 128 -7.35 -9.96 24.85
N ASP A 129 -6.31 -10.76 24.67
CA ASP A 129 -5.54 -10.77 23.42
C ASP A 129 -6.50 -11.06 22.25
N ILE A 130 -6.59 -10.10 21.33
CA ILE A 130 -7.47 -10.12 20.15
C ILE A 130 -6.75 -10.71 18.93
N GLY A 131 -5.51 -11.19 19.10
CA GLY A 131 -4.71 -11.74 18.02
C GLY A 131 -3.93 -10.67 17.26
N PRO A 132 -3.33 -11.02 16.11
CA PRO A 132 -2.48 -10.11 15.35
C PRO A 132 -3.25 -8.92 14.78
N SER A 133 -2.63 -7.74 14.87
CA SER A 133 -3.17 -6.44 14.46
C SER A 133 -3.51 -6.30 12.97
N ALA A 134 -3.15 -7.28 12.14
CA ALA A 134 -3.48 -7.34 10.72
C ALA A 134 -3.65 -8.81 10.29
N PRO A 135 -4.56 -9.12 9.36
CA PRO A 135 -4.68 -10.46 8.81
C PRO A 135 -3.37 -10.89 8.13
N SER A 136 -3.08 -12.19 8.19
CA SER A 136 -1.94 -12.74 7.45
C SER A 136 -2.15 -12.58 5.94
N PRO A 137 -1.08 -12.30 5.17
CA PRO A 137 -1.20 -12.11 3.73
C PRO A 137 -1.73 -13.36 3.06
N THR A 138 -2.62 -13.18 2.08
CA THR A 138 -3.21 -14.31 1.36
C THR A 138 -2.17 -14.92 0.41
N ALA A 139 -2.39 -16.18 -0.01
CA ALA A 139 -1.54 -16.80 -1.04
C ALA A 139 -1.56 -16.01 -2.37
N LEU A 140 -2.69 -15.39 -2.71
CA LEU A 140 -2.85 -14.56 -3.90
C LEU A 140 -2.02 -13.28 -3.80
N GLU A 141 -2.02 -12.64 -2.64
CA GLU A 141 -1.20 -11.46 -2.36
C GLU A 141 0.29 -11.79 -2.43
N ILE A 142 0.71 -12.89 -1.78
CA ILE A 142 2.11 -13.36 -1.81
C ILE A 142 2.56 -13.61 -3.25
N ALA A 143 1.75 -14.33 -4.04
CA ALA A 143 2.04 -14.60 -5.45
C ALA A 143 2.10 -13.30 -6.28
N GLY A 144 1.15 -12.39 -6.06
CA GLY A 144 1.10 -11.09 -6.74
C GLY A 144 2.32 -10.21 -6.46
N ARG A 145 2.75 -10.15 -5.20
CA ARG A 145 3.98 -9.45 -4.78
C ARG A 145 5.22 -10.12 -5.38
N ALA A 146 5.34 -11.44 -5.27
CA ALA A 146 6.50 -12.18 -5.79
C ALA A 146 6.68 -12.00 -7.31
N LEU A 147 5.59 -12.11 -8.09
CA LEU A 147 5.63 -11.90 -9.54
C LEU A 147 5.95 -10.44 -9.90
N SER A 148 5.39 -9.48 -9.16
CA SER A 148 5.69 -8.06 -9.37
C SER A 148 7.19 -7.79 -9.15
N TYR A 149 7.76 -8.22 -8.03
CA TYR A 149 9.17 -8.01 -7.72
C TYR A 149 10.09 -8.76 -8.68
N ALA A 150 9.77 -10.01 -9.03
CA ALA A 150 10.53 -10.76 -10.03
C ALA A 150 10.53 -10.05 -11.40
N GLY A 151 9.38 -9.49 -11.81
CA GLY A 151 9.26 -8.70 -13.04
C GLY A 151 10.11 -7.42 -13.01
N MET A 152 10.05 -6.66 -11.92
CA MET A 152 10.85 -5.43 -11.72
C MET A 152 12.35 -5.73 -11.76
N ALA A 153 12.79 -6.73 -10.98
CA ALA A 153 14.18 -7.15 -10.91
C ALA A 153 14.68 -7.63 -12.27
N LEU A 154 13.88 -8.42 -12.98
CA LEU A 154 14.28 -8.95 -14.29
C LEU A 154 14.39 -7.85 -15.35
N LEU A 155 13.44 -6.91 -15.43
CA LEU A 155 13.50 -5.82 -16.42
C LEU A 155 14.65 -4.84 -16.12
N THR A 156 14.78 -4.40 -14.87
CA THR A 156 15.81 -3.45 -14.44
C THR A 156 17.21 -4.07 -14.55
N GLY A 157 17.37 -5.29 -14.01
CA GLY A 157 18.63 -6.01 -14.03
C GLY A 157 19.07 -6.42 -15.45
N LEU A 158 18.14 -6.86 -16.30
CA LEU A 158 18.45 -7.18 -17.69
C LEU A 158 18.89 -5.94 -18.46
N ALA A 159 18.17 -4.83 -18.33
CA ALA A 159 18.52 -3.60 -19.03
C ALA A 159 19.88 -3.06 -18.56
N PHE A 160 20.16 -3.09 -17.25
CA PHE A 160 21.48 -2.74 -16.73
C PHE A 160 22.58 -3.64 -17.33
N PHE A 161 22.38 -4.96 -17.30
CA PHE A 161 23.35 -5.91 -17.82
C PHE A 161 23.64 -5.70 -19.31
N THR A 162 22.61 -5.49 -20.13
CA THR A 162 22.80 -5.34 -21.59
C THR A 162 23.30 -3.96 -22.01
N MET A 163 23.15 -2.94 -21.17
CA MET A 163 23.72 -1.61 -21.40
C MET A 163 25.19 -1.50 -20.98
N PHE A 164 25.54 -2.04 -19.81
CA PHE A 164 26.82 -1.72 -19.17
C PHE A 164 27.81 -2.89 -19.15
N ILE A 165 27.32 -4.13 -19.17
CA ILE A 165 28.18 -5.32 -19.02
C ILE A 165 28.40 -6.00 -20.36
N ARG A 166 27.32 -6.40 -21.04
CA ARG A 166 27.42 -7.15 -22.30
C ARG A 166 26.25 -6.87 -23.23
N VAL A 167 26.55 -6.14 -24.30
CA VAL A 167 25.65 -5.96 -25.43
C VAL A 167 25.53 -7.29 -26.19
N PRO A 168 24.31 -7.82 -26.42
CA PRO A 168 24.05 -8.94 -27.33
C PRO A 168 24.72 -8.75 -28.69
N ALA A 169 25.58 -9.70 -29.06
CA ALA A 169 26.36 -9.69 -30.30
C ALA A 169 25.82 -10.69 -31.33
N THR A 170 25.04 -11.68 -30.89
CA THR A 170 24.45 -12.72 -31.76
C THR A 170 22.92 -12.68 -31.77
N ASP A 171 22.31 -13.19 -32.84
CA ASP A 171 20.84 -13.32 -32.92
C ASP A 171 20.28 -14.20 -31.79
N GLY A 172 21.05 -15.19 -31.33
CA GLY A 172 20.68 -16.03 -30.20
C GLY A 172 20.59 -15.25 -28.89
N GLU A 173 21.59 -14.41 -28.61
CA GLU A 173 21.59 -13.51 -27.45
C GLU A 173 20.46 -12.49 -27.53
N ALA A 174 20.20 -11.90 -28.70
CA ALA A 174 19.09 -10.96 -28.91
C ALA A 174 17.71 -11.62 -28.71
N ARG A 175 17.53 -12.87 -29.17
CA ARG A 175 16.31 -13.65 -28.88
C ARG A 175 16.17 -13.94 -27.38
N ARG A 176 17.26 -14.22 -26.68
CA ARG A 176 17.25 -14.46 -25.23
C ARG A 176 16.89 -13.19 -24.46
N GLU A 177 17.49 -12.05 -24.82
CA GLU A 177 17.12 -10.72 -24.29
C GLU A 177 15.60 -10.49 -24.46
N ARG A 178 15.07 -10.65 -25.68
CA ARG A 178 13.65 -10.48 -25.96
C ARG A 178 12.75 -11.39 -25.10
N ARG A 179 13.12 -12.66 -24.92
CA ARG A 179 12.39 -13.61 -24.07
C ARG A 179 12.37 -13.18 -22.60
N LEU A 180 13.49 -12.70 -22.08
CA LEU A 180 13.58 -12.24 -20.69
C LEU A 180 12.76 -10.96 -20.46
N VAL A 181 12.73 -10.03 -21.42
CA VAL A 181 11.82 -8.87 -21.37
C VAL A 181 10.35 -9.32 -21.37
N ILE A 182 9.99 -10.31 -22.20
CA ILE A 182 8.61 -10.86 -22.22
C ILE A 182 8.27 -11.50 -20.87
N ILE A 183 9.16 -12.31 -20.29
CA ILE A 183 8.95 -12.94 -18.98
C ILE A 183 8.81 -11.87 -17.89
N GLY A 184 9.68 -10.86 -17.87
CA GLY A 184 9.64 -9.78 -16.88
C GLY A 184 8.36 -8.93 -16.99
N GLY A 185 8.00 -8.55 -18.21
CA GLY A 185 6.76 -7.82 -18.48
C GLY A 185 5.50 -8.63 -18.14
N ALA A 186 5.48 -9.93 -18.48
CA ALA A 186 4.39 -10.82 -18.11
C ALA A 186 4.28 -11.01 -16.58
N GLY A 187 5.41 -11.09 -15.88
CA GLY A 187 5.47 -11.14 -14.42
C GLY A 187 4.87 -9.88 -13.79
N LEU A 188 5.20 -8.69 -14.30
CA LEU A 188 4.58 -7.43 -13.85
C LEU A 188 3.06 -7.40 -14.08
N VAL A 189 2.61 -7.81 -15.27
CA VAL A 189 1.18 -7.83 -15.62
C VAL A 189 0.43 -8.81 -14.73
N ALA A 190 0.92 -10.04 -14.61
CA ALA A 190 0.31 -11.06 -13.77
C ALA A 190 0.33 -10.64 -12.30
N GLY A 191 1.47 -10.16 -11.79
CA GLY A 191 1.60 -9.71 -10.41
C GLY A 191 0.65 -8.57 -10.06
N GLY A 192 0.58 -7.54 -10.91
CA GLY A 192 -0.36 -6.42 -10.73
C GLY A 192 -1.82 -6.87 -10.78
N ALA A 193 -2.17 -7.75 -11.72
CA ALA A 193 -3.52 -8.29 -11.82
C ALA A 193 -3.94 -9.11 -10.59
N LEU A 194 -3.06 -9.98 -10.07
CA LEU A 194 -3.36 -10.75 -8.85
C LEU A 194 -3.56 -9.85 -7.62
N LEU A 195 -2.79 -8.76 -7.50
CA LEU A 195 -2.96 -7.80 -6.40
C LEU A 195 -4.27 -7.01 -6.51
N ILE A 196 -4.68 -6.63 -7.73
CA ILE A 196 -5.99 -6.01 -7.98
C ILE A 196 -7.11 -6.99 -7.62
N LEU A 197 -7.00 -8.25 -8.05
CA LEU A 197 -7.98 -9.29 -7.74
C LEU A 197 -8.06 -9.58 -6.23
N ASN A 198 -6.93 -9.54 -5.52
CA ASN A 198 -6.90 -9.73 -4.07
C ASN A 198 -7.70 -8.68 -3.31
N GLN A 199 -7.60 -7.41 -3.72
CA GLN A 199 -8.36 -6.32 -3.10
C GLN A 199 -9.83 -6.28 -3.53
N GLY A 200 -10.17 -6.88 -4.66
CA GLY A 200 -11.55 -6.96 -5.13
C GLY A 200 -12.18 -5.58 -5.37
N ALA A 201 -13.49 -5.47 -5.11
CA ALA A 201 -14.26 -4.26 -5.37
C ALA A 201 -13.94 -3.09 -4.42
N ASP A 202 -13.21 -3.35 -3.34
CA ASP A 202 -12.98 -2.39 -2.26
C ASP A 202 -11.60 -1.73 -2.37
N ILE A 203 -10.90 -1.96 -3.49
CA ILE A 203 -9.58 -1.39 -3.75
C ILE A 203 -9.61 0.15 -3.70
N PRO A 204 -8.76 0.78 -2.87
CA PRO A 204 -8.65 2.23 -2.87
C PRO A 204 -8.20 2.77 -4.23
N GLY A 205 -8.76 3.91 -4.65
CA GLY A 205 -8.51 4.47 -5.98
C GLY A 205 -7.04 4.76 -6.26
N ARG A 206 -6.28 5.23 -5.25
CA ARG A 206 -4.83 5.43 -5.35
C ARG A 206 -4.08 4.12 -5.56
N LEU A 207 -4.42 3.09 -4.78
CA LEU A 207 -3.80 1.76 -4.93
C LEU A 207 -4.10 1.17 -6.31
N LEU A 208 -5.36 1.25 -6.77
CA LEU A 208 -5.75 0.79 -8.10
C LEU A 208 -4.95 1.51 -9.20
N LEU A 209 -4.77 2.82 -9.10
CA LEU A 209 -3.96 3.59 -10.05
C LEU A 209 -2.50 3.10 -10.07
N LEU A 210 -1.87 2.92 -8.91
CA LEU A 210 -0.48 2.48 -8.82
C LEU A 210 -0.28 1.06 -9.36
N LEU A 211 -1.21 0.14 -9.06
CA LEU A 211 -1.19 -1.22 -9.62
C LEU A 211 -1.46 -1.22 -11.12
N ALA A 212 -2.38 -0.38 -11.61
CA ALA A 212 -2.64 -0.24 -13.04
C ALA A 212 -1.42 0.31 -13.80
N LEU A 213 -0.74 1.33 -13.25
CA LEU A 213 0.50 1.85 -13.82
C LEU A 213 1.60 0.79 -13.90
N ARG A 214 1.68 -0.11 -12.91
CA ARG A 214 2.60 -1.25 -12.91
C ARG A 214 2.28 -2.25 -14.03
N VAL A 215 1.00 -2.57 -14.22
CA VAL A 215 0.55 -3.43 -15.33
C VAL A 215 0.87 -2.78 -16.68
N VAL A 216 0.58 -1.49 -16.83
CA VAL A 216 0.89 -0.71 -18.04
C VAL A 216 2.39 -0.71 -18.32
N ALA A 217 3.26 -0.55 -17.31
CA ALA A 217 4.70 -0.63 -17.48
C ALA A 217 5.14 -2.00 -18.03
N GLY A 218 4.56 -3.09 -17.52
CA GLY A 218 4.81 -4.44 -18.04
C GLY A 218 4.37 -4.60 -19.50
N VAL A 219 3.16 -4.15 -19.84
CA VAL A 219 2.65 -4.17 -21.23
C VAL A 219 3.53 -3.33 -22.16
N ALA A 220 3.90 -2.12 -21.73
CA ALA A 220 4.68 -1.20 -22.53
C ALA A 220 6.10 -1.71 -22.79
N ALA A 221 6.74 -2.36 -21.80
CA ALA A 221 8.03 -3.02 -21.98
C ALA A 221 7.98 -4.11 -23.05
N VAL A 222 6.91 -4.91 -23.07
CA VAL A 222 6.71 -5.95 -24.10
C VAL A 222 6.36 -5.33 -25.46
N ALA A 223 5.50 -4.32 -25.49
CA ALA A 223 5.09 -3.64 -26.71
C ALA A 223 6.27 -2.96 -27.42
N ALA A 224 7.25 -2.43 -26.67
CA ALA A 224 8.48 -1.84 -27.23
C ALA A 224 9.27 -2.83 -28.11
N LEU A 225 9.14 -4.14 -27.89
CA LEU A 225 9.77 -5.17 -28.70
C LEU A 225 9.14 -5.31 -30.09
N ALA A 226 7.87 -4.93 -30.25
CA ALA A 226 7.13 -4.99 -31.51
C ALA A 226 7.34 -3.75 -32.39
N VAL A 227 7.82 -2.64 -31.82
CA VAL A 227 8.14 -1.43 -32.59
C VAL A 227 9.25 -1.74 -33.61
N PRO A 228 9.20 -1.30 -34.87
CA PRO A 228 10.28 -1.50 -35.83
C PRO A 228 11.59 -0.83 -35.41
N SER A 229 12.75 -1.45 -35.72
CA SER A 229 14.07 -0.94 -35.33
C SER A 229 14.43 0.43 -35.91
N ARG A 230 13.79 0.81 -37.04
CA ARG A 230 13.90 2.15 -37.63
C ARG A 230 13.32 3.25 -36.75
N LEU A 231 12.27 2.92 -35.99
CA LEU A 231 11.60 3.86 -35.09
C LEU A 231 12.14 3.78 -33.66
N LEU A 232 12.46 2.56 -33.21
CA LEU A 232 13.03 2.31 -31.89
C LEU A 232 14.26 1.40 -31.99
N PRO A 233 15.46 2.01 -32.11
CA PRO A 233 16.73 1.29 -32.13
C PRO A 233 16.95 0.42 -30.90
N ALA A 234 17.85 -0.56 -30.99
CA ALA A 234 18.09 -1.52 -29.90
C ALA A 234 18.49 -0.83 -28.58
N ASP A 235 19.35 0.18 -28.63
CA ASP A 235 19.76 0.93 -27.44
C ASP A 235 18.58 1.67 -26.79
N ALA A 236 17.74 2.31 -27.60
CA ALA A 236 16.53 2.97 -27.12
C ALA A 236 15.50 1.98 -26.54
N ARG A 237 15.42 0.74 -27.04
CA ARG A 237 14.57 -0.32 -26.44
C ARG A 237 15.07 -0.74 -25.07
N ARG A 238 16.39 -0.85 -24.91
CA ARG A 238 16.99 -1.14 -23.60
C ARG A 238 16.70 0.00 -22.64
N GLU A 239 16.85 1.25 -23.09
CA GLU A 239 16.50 2.45 -22.29
C GLU A 239 15.02 2.42 -21.88
N ALA A 240 14.11 2.07 -22.79
CA ALA A 240 12.70 1.90 -22.48
C ALA A 240 12.45 0.75 -21.48
N THR A 241 13.16 -0.37 -21.61
CA THR A 241 13.04 -1.51 -20.69
C THR A 241 13.51 -1.12 -19.28
N ALA A 242 14.63 -0.42 -19.16
CA ALA A 242 15.11 0.14 -17.90
C ALA A 242 14.07 1.10 -17.31
N PHE A 243 13.54 2.00 -18.12
CA PHE A 243 12.51 2.96 -17.68
C PHE A 243 11.29 2.26 -17.09
N PHE A 244 10.72 1.28 -17.80
CA PHE A 244 9.52 0.58 -17.31
C PHE A 244 9.80 -0.28 -16.07
N GLY A 245 10.98 -0.88 -15.96
CA GLY A 245 11.41 -1.57 -14.74
C GLY A 245 11.52 -0.63 -13.55
N LEU A 246 12.19 0.50 -13.73
CA LEU A 246 12.37 1.55 -12.71
C LEU A 246 11.05 2.23 -12.31
N ALA A 247 10.18 2.51 -13.28
CA ALA A 247 8.86 3.07 -13.04
C ALA A 247 7.96 2.10 -12.28
N ALA A 248 8.01 0.80 -12.63
CA ALA A 248 7.32 -0.24 -11.87
C ALA A 248 7.85 -0.34 -10.44
N GLY A 249 9.17 -0.29 -10.23
CA GLY A 249 9.78 -0.23 -8.89
C GLY A 249 9.26 0.95 -8.07
N LEU A 250 9.12 2.12 -8.70
CA LEU A 250 8.61 3.32 -8.02
C LEU A 250 7.16 3.13 -7.55
N THR A 251 6.32 2.44 -8.33
CA THR A 251 4.96 2.10 -7.86
C THR A 251 4.97 1.19 -6.64
N ALA A 252 6.00 0.37 -6.42
CA ALA A 252 6.11 -0.47 -5.22
C ALA A 252 6.52 0.37 -4.01
N THR A 253 7.49 1.27 -4.16
CA THR A 253 7.86 2.25 -3.12
C THR A 253 6.72 3.15 -2.72
N LEU A 254 5.90 3.61 -3.67
CA LEU A 254 4.75 4.48 -3.39
C LEU A 254 3.59 3.79 -2.63
N VAL A 255 3.69 2.47 -2.43
CA VAL A 255 2.79 1.64 -1.61
C VAL A 255 3.53 1.10 -0.36
N SER A 256 4.83 1.40 -0.21
CA SER A 256 5.66 0.90 0.90
C SER A 256 5.52 1.78 2.14
N HIS A 257 6.08 1.29 3.26
CA HIS A 257 6.16 2.07 4.50
C HIS A 257 7.06 3.30 4.36
N ALA A 258 7.89 3.39 3.33
CA ALA A 258 8.67 4.60 3.12
C ALA A 258 7.79 5.75 2.63
N ALA A 259 6.80 5.46 1.77
CA ALA A 259 5.77 6.42 1.43
C ALA A 259 5.07 6.94 2.69
N ALA A 260 4.96 6.09 3.72
CA ALA A 260 4.33 6.41 5.01
C ALA A 260 4.96 7.56 5.79
N SER A 261 6.23 7.82 5.54
CA SER A 261 6.98 8.73 6.39
C SER A 261 6.75 10.19 6.00
N GLY A 262 6.36 10.44 4.75
CA GLY A 262 6.44 11.78 4.17
C GLY A 262 7.82 12.34 3.97
N ASP A 263 8.84 11.61 4.39
CA ASP A 263 10.21 12.02 4.25
C ASP A 263 10.76 11.47 2.93
N LEU A 264 11.12 12.41 2.05
CA LEU A 264 11.79 12.14 0.79
C LEU A 264 13.03 11.25 0.95
N ARG A 265 13.73 11.30 2.10
CA ARG A 265 14.91 10.49 2.37
C ARG A 265 14.57 9.01 2.51
N TYR A 266 13.51 8.69 3.27
CA TYR A 266 13.07 7.30 3.43
C TYR A 266 12.48 6.78 2.13
N LEU A 267 11.69 7.58 1.42
CA LEU A 267 11.20 7.26 0.07
C LEU A 267 12.35 6.94 -0.90
N ALA A 268 13.40 7.76 -0.92
CA ALA A 268 14.55 7.54 -1.79
C ALA A 268 15.34 6.28 -1.39
N LEU A 269 15.54 6.04 -0.10
CA LEU A 269 16.23 4.84 0.40
C LEU A 269 15.47 3.56 0.05
N ASP A 270 14.15 3.56 0.22
CA ASP A 270 13.31 2.42 -0.13
C ASP A 270 13.24 2.21 -1.64
N TYR A 271 13.16 3.28 -2.43
CA TYR A 271 13.24 3.17 -3.89
C TYR A 271 14.55 2.53 -4.33
N LEU A 272 15.68 2.99 -3.78
CA LEU A 272 16.98 2.38 -4.03
C LEU A 272 17.01 0.92 -3.59
N HIS A 273 16.40 0.57 -2.46
CA HIS A 273 16.30 -0.81 -2.00
C HIS A 273 15.48 -1.69 -2.94
N VAL A 274 14.36 -1.19 -3.47
CA VAL A 274 13.47 -1.92 -4.38
C VAL A 274 14.11 -2.20 -5.74
N ILE A 275 14.97 -1.30 -6.23
CA ILE A 275 15.60 -1.41 -7.56
C ILE A 275 17.02 -1.99 -7.53
N ALA A 276 17.61 -2.18 -6.35
CA ALA A 276 18.93 -2.79 -6.15
C ALA A 276 18.87 -4.31 -6.25
#